data_AF-A0A2S9FWJ3-F1
#
_entry.id   AF-A0A2S9FWJ3-F1
#
_cell.length_a   1.000
_cell.length_b   1.000
_cell.length_c   1.000
_cell.angle_alpha   90.00
_cell.angle_beta   90.00
_cell.angle_gamma   90.00
#
_symmetry.space_group_name_H-M   'P 1'
#
loop_
_entity.id
_entity.type
_entity.pdbx_description
1 polymer ?
#
loop_
_entity_poly.entity_id
_entity_poly.type
_entity_poly.pdbx_seq_one_letter_code
_entity_poly.pdbx_strand_id
1 'polypeptide(L)'
;FTGSSNLEAERRHGVPALGTSAHAFTLLHTTDGVGQTTSDWEKAAFRAQIDALGIDTTLLVDTYDITAGVANAIEVAGPALGAVR
;
A
#
# COMPACT_ATOMS: atom_id res chain seq x y z
N PHE A 1 -3.19 -22.14 -9.11
CA PHE A 1 -2.67 -20.85 -8.62
C PHE A 1 -3.41 -19.74 -9.36
N THR A 2 -3.54 -18.54 -8.77
CA THR A 2 -4.29 -17.41 -9.36
C THR A 2 -3.40 -16.40 -10.08
N GLY A 3 -2.08 -16.43 -9.89
CA GLY A 3 -1.10 -15.59 -10.58
C GLY A 3 0.30 -15.69 -9.96
N SER A 4 1.20 -14.82 -10.39
CA SER A 4 2.59 -14.71 -9.89
C SER A 4 3.05 -13.25 -9.89
N SER A 5 4.01 -12.90 -9.03
CA SER A 5 4.68 -11.58 -9.07
C SER A 5 5.85 -11.50 -10.07
N ASN A 6 6.19 -12.61 -10.73
CA ASN A 6 7.25 -12.64 -11.72
C ASN A 6 6.72 -12.19 -13.10
N LEU A 7 7.09 -10.98 -13.53
CA LEU A 7 6.68 -10.42 -14.83
C LEU A 7 7.19 -11.25 -16.03
N GLU A 8 8.32 -11.94 -15.91
CA GLU A 8 8.80 -12.79 -16.99
C GLU A 8 7.95 -14.07 -17.12
N ALA A 9 7.34 -14.53 -16.03
CA ALA A 9 6.40 -15.65 -16.07
C ALA A 9 5.08 -15.25 -16.77
N GLU A 10 4.61 -14.02 -16.55
CA GLU A 10 3.49 -13.47 -17.33
C GLU A 10 3.86 -13.41 -18.81
N ARG A 11 4.99 -12.79 -19.13
CA ARG A 11 5.44 -12.60 -20.52
C ARG A 11 5.66 -13.90 -21.29
N ARG A 12 6.28 -14.92 -20.67
CA ARG A 12 6.62 -16.19 -21.35
C ARG A 12 5.52 -17.24 -21.29
N HIS A 13 4.74 -17.25 -20.22
CA HIS A 13 3.85 -18.37 -19.88
C HIS A 13 2.39 -17.95 -19.68
N GLY A 14 2.06 -16.66 -19.83
CA GLY A 14 0.68 -16.17 -19.69
C GLY A 14 0.11 -16.27 -18.27
N VAL A 15 0.97 -16.45 -17.26
CA VAL A 15 0.55 -16.48 -15.85
C VAL A 15 0.20 -15.05 -15.41
N PRO A 16 -1.01 -14.77 -14.90
CA PRO A 16 -1.40 -13.41 -14.52
C PRO A 16 -0.41 -12.78 -13.54
N ALA A 17 0.02 -11.54 -13.83
CA ALA A 17 0.88 -10.76 -12.95
C ALA A 17 0.09 -10.22 -11.74
N LEU A 18 0.64 -10.37 -10.53
CA LEU A 18 0.04 -9.91 -9.28
C LEU A 18 1.07 -9.20 -8.40
N GLY A 19 0.66 -8.13 -7.73
CA GLY A 19 1.51 -7.40 -6.80
C GLY A 19 0.82 -6.18 -6.22
N THR A 20 1.38 -5.68 -5.12
CA THR A 20 0.96 -4.44 -4.44
C THR A 20 2.20 -3.59 -4.20
N SER A 21 2.05 -2.42 -3.58
CA SER A 21 3.18 -1.70 -3.02
C SER A 21 3.90 -2.53 -1.95
N ALA A 22 5.19 -2.22 -1.75
CA ALA A 22 6.05 -2.80 -0.73
C ALA A 22 6.39 -1.73 0.32
N HIS A 23 6.91 -2.14 1.49
CA HIS A 23 7.29 -1.21 2.56
C HIS A 23 8.20 -0.07 2.11
N ALA A 24 9.11 -0.32 1.16
CA ALA A 24 10.00 0.70 0.62
C ALA A 24 9.23 1.93 0.07
N PHE A 25 8.05 1.72 -0.50
CA PHE A 25 7.19 2.81 -0.97
C PHE A 25 6.68 3.66 0.21
N THR A 26 6.18 3.02 1.28
CA THR A 26 5.74 3.73 2.49
C THR A 26 6.91 4.45 3.17
N LEU A 27 8.06 3.79 3.31
CA LEU A 27 9.25 4.35 3.95
C LEU A 27 9.77 5.60 3.22
N LEU A 28 9.63 5.68 1.90
CA LEU A 28 10.01 6.86 1.10
C LEU A 28 9.23 8.13 1.52
N HIS A 29 8.07 8.00 2.15
CA HIS A 29 7.24 9.12 2.61
C HIS A 29 7.61 9.63 4.02
N THR A 30 8.65 9.06 4.65
CA THR A 30 9.18 9.54 5.93
C THR A 30 9.74 10.96 5.77
N THR A 31 9.44 11.85 6.71
CA THR A 31 10.03 13.20 6.73
C THR A 31 10.68 13.50 8.09
N ASP A 32 11.55 14.51 8.14
CA ASP A 32 12.20 14.99 9.36
C ASP A 32 11.46 16.17 10.04
N GLY A 33 10.22 16.44 9.60
CA GLY A 33 9.40 17.54 10.11
C GLY A 33 9.08 17.40 11.60
N VAL A 34 9.35 18.46 12.37
CA VAL A 34 9.05 18.52 13.81
C VAL A 34 7.57 18.27 14.05
N GLY A 35 7.26 17.28 14.89
CA GLY A 35 5.90 16.94 15.28
C GLY A 35 5.14 16.01 14.32
N GLN A 36 5.76 15.57 13.22
CA GLN A 36 5.17 14.52 12.40
C GLN A 36 5.30 13.14 13.07
N THR A 37 4.31 12.30 12.81
CA THR A 37 4.25 10.93 13.29
C THR A 37 4.39 9.94 12.14
N THR A 38 4.68 8.68 12.47
CA THR A 38 4.65 7.59 11.49
C THR A 38 3.27 7.45 10.81
N SER A 39 2.18 7.74 11.53
CA SER A 39 0.84 7.78 10.94
C SER A 39 0.68 8.86 9.89
N ASP A 40 1.32 10.02 10.03
CA ASP A 40 1.25 11.08 9.02
C ASP A 40 1.96 10.65 7.73
N TRP A 41 3.13 10.02 7.87
CA TRP A 41 3.92 9.50 6.74
C TRP A 41 3.18 8.36 6.02
N GLU A 42 2.61 7.43 6.79
CA GLU A 42 1.88 6.28 6.24
C GLU A 42 0.60 6.72 5.53
N LYS A 43 -0.17 7.65 6.10
CA LYS A 43 -1.35 8.23 5.44
C LYS A 43 -0.97 8.96 4.15
N ALA A 44 0.18 9.62 4.10
CA ALA A 44 0.67 10.25 2.87
C ALA A 44 0.96 9.21 1.79
N ALA A 45 1.61 8.09 2.14
CA ALA A 45 1.83 6.98 1.23
C ALA A 45 0.52 6.36 0.74
N PHE A 46 -0.46 6.13 1.63
CA PHE A 46 -1.75 5.57 1.27
C PHE A 46 -2.53 6.46 0.30
N ARG A 47 -2.57 7.78 0.55
CA ARG A 47 -3.19 8.74 -0.37
C ARG A 47 -2.52 8.69 -1.74
N ALA A 48 -1.19 8.72 -1.78
CA ALA A 48 -0.45 8.65 -3.04
C ALA A 48 -0.71 7.34 -3.82
N GLN A 49 -0.81 6.19 -3.13
CA GLN A 49 -1.13 4.92 -3.78
C GLN A 49 -2.57 4.90 -4.33
N ILE A 50 -3.54 5.38 -3.55
CA ILE A 50 -4.94 5.45 -3.97
C ILE A 50 -5.11 6.40 -5.16
N ASP A 51 -4.45 7.55 -5.14
CA ASP A 51 -4.50 8.51 -6.25
C ASP A 51 -3.96 7.89 -7.55
N ALA A 52 -2.98 6.98 -7.44
CA ALA A 52 -2.35 6.33 -8.59
C ALA A 52 -3.08 5.06 -9.08
N LEU A 53 -3.59 4.24 -8.16
CA LEU A 53 -4.12 2.89 -8.44
C LEU A 53 -5.63 2.75 -8.25
N GLY A 54 -6.28 3.76 -7.67
CA GLY A 54 -7.69 3.73 -7.30
C GLY A 54 -7.94 3.11 -5.92
N ILE A 55 -9.20 3.25 -5.46
CA ILE A 55 -9.64 2.85 -4.12
C ILE A 55 -9.68 1.33 -3.91
N ASP A 56 -9.80 0.56 -4.99
CA ASP A 56 -9.84 -0.91 -4.98
C ASP A 56 -8.44 -1.54 -4.74
N THR A 57 -7.42 -0.72 -4.48
CA THR A 57 -6.05 -1.18 -4.20
C THR A 57 -5.93 -1.92 -2.85
N THR A 58 -4.78 -2.56 -2.64
CA THR A 58 -4.41 -3.16 -1.36
C THR A 58 -3.32 -2.33 -0.69
N LEU A 59 -3.61 -1.82 0.52
CA LEU A 59 -2.66 -1.04 1.32
C LEU A 59 -1.88 -1.95 2.28
N LEU A 60 -0.58 -1.70 2.41
CA LEU A 60 0.32 -2.42 3.32
C LEU A 60 0.35 -1.72 4.68
N VAL A 61 -0.21 -2.34 5.72
CA VAL A 61 -0.54 -1.65 6.99
C VAL A 61 0.42 -1.93 8.14
N ASP A 62 1.41 -2.79 7.93
CA ASP A 62 2.34 -3.25 8.96
C ASP A 62 3.72 -2.57 8.90
N THR A 63 3.84 -1.44 8.20
CA THR A 63 5.14 -0.76 8.03
C THR A 63 5.70 -0.21 9.34
N TYR A 64 4.85 0.36 10.19
CA TYR A 64 5.26 0.92 11.48
C TYR A 64 4.52 0.31 12.66
N ASP A 65 3.19 0.22 12.58
CA ASP A 65 2.33 -0.43 13.57
C ASP A 65 1.04 -0.90 12.91
N ILE A 66 0.71 -2.19 13.03
CA ILE A 66 -0.44 -2.80 12.35
C ILE A 66 -1.77 -2.16 12.77
N THR A 67 -1.95 -1.89 14.06
CA THR A 67 -3.23 -1.39 14.58
C THR A 67 -3.48 0.04 14.10
N ALA A 68 -2.45 0.89 14.22
CA ALA A 68 -2.50 2.24 13.68
C ALA A 68 -2.64 2.23 12.16
N GLY A 69 -1.94 1.34 11.46
CA GLY A 69 -1.99 1.25 10.00
C GLY A 69 -3.35 0.88 9.44
N VAL A 70 -4.07 -0.06 10.08
CA VAL A 70 -5.46 -0.36 9.71
C VAL A 70 -6.37 0.86 9.94
N ALA A 71 -6.22 1.55 11.07
CA ALA A 71 -6.99 2.76 11.34
C ALA A 71 -6.69 3.88 10.32
N ASN A 72 -5.41 4.07 9.97
CA ASN A 72 -4.94 5.01 8.97
C ASN A 72 -5.51 4.69 7.58
N ALA A 73 -5.52 3.41 7.18
CA ALA A 73 -6.08 2.96 5.92
C ALA A 73 -7.59 3.25 5.82
N ILE A 74 -8.35 2.98 6.88
CA ILE A 74 -9.78 3.29 6.94
C ILE A 74 -10.02 4.80 6.94
N GLU A 75 -9.21 5.59 7.65
CA GLU A 75 -9.33 7.05 7.64
C GLU A 75 -9.11 7.64 6.25
N VAL A 76 -8.14 7.11 5.50
CA VAL A 76 -7.78 7.61 4.17
C VAL A 76 -8.73 7.11 3.08
N ALA A 77 -9.07 5.82 3.10
CA ALA A 77 -9.80 5.15 2.02
C ALA A 77 -11.30 4.98 2.30
N GLY A 78 -11.71 5.06 3.56
CA GLY A 78 -13.06 4.75 3.97
C GLY A 78 -13.43 3.27 3.80
N PRO A 79 -14.72 2.92 3.90
CA PRO A 79 -15.19 1.53 3.87
C PRO A 79 -15.13 0.87 2.48
N ALA A 80 -14.79 1.63 1.43
CA ALA A 80 -14.70 1.13 0.06
C ALA A 80 -13.30 0.62 -0.31
N LEU A 81 -12.35 0.62 0.64
CA LEU A 81 -11.00 0.10 0.41
C LEU A 81 -11.04 -1.36 -0.04
N GLY A 82 -10.35 -1.66 -1.15
CA GLY A 82 -10.34 -3.02 -1.72
C GLY A 82 -9.80 -4.08 -0.76
N ALA A 83 -8.62 -3.85 -0.18
CA ALA A 83 -8.04 -4.74 0.82
C ALA A 83 -6.91 -4.07 1.64
N VAL A 84 -6.49 -4.76 2.70
CA VAL A 84 -5.22 -4.52 3.41
C VAL A 84 -4.35 -5.76 3.36
N ARG A 85 -3.04 -5.58 3.43
CA ARG A 85 -2.03 -6.65 3.58
C ARG A 85 -1.13 -6.35 4.76
#